data_AF-A0A4R1FPG3-F1
#
_entry.id   AF-A0A4R1FPG3-F1
#
_cell.length_a   1.000
_cell.length_b   1.000
_cell.length_c   1.000
_cell.angle_alpha   90.00
_cell.angle_beta   90.00
_cell.angle_gamma   90.00
#
_symmetry.space_group_name_H-M   'P 1'
#
loop_
_entity.id
_entity.type
_entity.pdbx_description
1 polymer ?
#
loop_
_entity_poly.entity_id
_entity_poly.type
_entity_poly.pdbx_seq_one_letter_code
_entity_poly.pdbx_strand_id
1 'polypeptide(L)'
;MGIGGGWMGQRGTAQDAQQMWPSVAAESWQWFGEELTWLLFTMPSSAWIALDGAGIRYARFGWDRDGFRGELVSGPRQFSPQGCDFLRANGWTAPAADHPETWVQLLSWPIRYDVYNSLVNAVAAVLRSEFGLGLAVETAAVGWDDDAGEELDTGGLAGLLGRDDLNQQGPRPVSEFLQARRADIAAKITFARQAHEARMDAALRYCTHQGCTVLSGGDKTWPVRDRTADIVALAEPEVLVVIDVYLDIESMADYSSLQVDADEMGHDQLFAMVEADPDLAARRPDVREGVAAGRIQVQYVRMIIDEDWDCQVATYPPASVDGGSQTPEGPWYPLLKPADWEQRHLITHWATTAGTVPIIVLAVDTDSGYQVEGFGDDVDSNALLAEAMANLAALEYDWEVSEFHGLPLATSSGNDFSAEKVLDPKHMLGAHHALRTDKLLVAVPRRTCLMAVPFDLEPQQIMLFEHLVRVTYEDDSYGNASITSGVYIVENGRAQSFLADL
;
A
#
# COMPACT_ATOMS: atom_id res chain seq x y z
N MET A 1 -4.69 -45.84 35.07
CA MET A 1 -6.10 -45.93 35.50
C MET A 1 -6.27 -45.12 36.76
N GLY A 2 -7.08 -44.07 36.70
CA GLY A 2 -7.36 -43.12 37.77
C GLY A 2 -8.28 -42.03 37.20
N ILE A 3 -9.58 -42.31 37.30
CA ILE A 3 -10.72 -41.54 36.78
C ILE A 3 -10.83 -40.25 37.61
N GLY A 4 -10.80 -39.06 36.99
CA GLY A 4 -12.01 -38.33 36.62
C GLY A 4 -12.63 -37.59 37.82
N GLY A 5 -12.16 -36.38 38.09
CA GLY A 5 -12.74 -35.43 39.06
C GLY A 5 -12.93 -34.09 38.38
N GLY A 6 -14.19 -33.70 38.20
CA GLY A 6 -14.63 -32.65 37.29
C GLY A 6 -14.16 -31.25 37.66
N TRP A 7 -13.55 -30.59 36.68
CA TRP A 7 -13.50 -29.15 36.53
C TRP A 7 -14.30 -28.78 35.28
N MET A 8 -15.61 -29.01 35.32
CA MET A 8 -16.53 -28.22 34.51
C MET A 8 -16.73 -26.92 35.28
N GLY A 9 -15.95 -25.90 34.91
CA GLY A 9 -16.20 -24.53 35.34
C GLY A 9 -17.66 -24.19 35.07
N GLN A 10 -18.33 -23.61 36.06
CA GLN A 10 -19.61 -22.97 35.86
C GLN A 10 -19.44 -21.99 34.69
N ARG A 11 -20.03 -22.31 33.53
CA ARG A 11 -20.34 -21.30 32.53
C ARG A 11 -21.26 -20.31 33.24
N GLY A 12 -20.71 -19.18 33.67
CA GLY A 12 -21.51 -18.00 33.98
C GLY A 12 -22.45 -17.83 32.80
N THR A 13 -23.74 -17.75 33.09
CA THR A 13 -24.73 -17.64 32.02
C THR A 13 -24.48 -16.31 31.30
N ALA A 14 -24.76 -16.21 30.00
CA ALA A 14 -24.74 -14.92 29.28
C ALA A 14 -25.60 -13.85 29.99
N GLN A 15 -26.50 -14.28 30.88
CA GLN A 15 -27.32 -13.46 31.76
C GLN A 15 -26.54 -12.78 32.91
N ASP A 16 -25.51 -13.42 33.46
CA ASP A 16 -24.67 -12.85 34.54
C ASP A 16 -23.72 -11.76 33.99
N ALA A 17 -23.23 -11.95 32.75
CA ALA A 17 -22.49 -10.94 32.00
C ALA A 17 -23.40 -9.77 31.52
N GLN A 18 -24.72 -9.95 31.44
CA GLN A 18 -25.68 -8.89 31.10
C GLN A 18 -26.07 -8.00 32.29
N GLN A 19 -25.92 -8.48 33.54
CA GLN A 19 -26.34 -7.73 34.72
C GLN A 19 -25.25 -6.83 35.33
N MET A 20 -23.99 -7.10 35.03
CA MET A 20 -22.87 -6.22 35.33
C MET A 20 -22.33 -5.71 33.98
N TRP A 21 -22.22 -4.37 33.84
CA TRP A 21 -21.48 -3.62 32.80
C TRP A 21 -22.25 -2.86 31.70
N PRO A 22 -23.48 -2.33 31.86
CA PRO A 22 -24.05 -1.43 30.86
C PRO A 22 -23.15 -0.22 30.52
N SER A 23 -22.46 0.35 31.52
CA SER A 23 -21.53 1.47 31.33
C SER A 23 -20.24 1.05 30.64
N VAL A 24 -19.61 -0.05 31.05
CA VAL A 24 -18.36 -0.54 30.42
C VAL A 24 -18.63 -1.04 29.00
N ALA A 25 -19.79 -1.66 28.75
CA ALA A 25 -20.20 -2.02 27.39
C ALA A 25 -20.40 -0.79 26.51
N ALA A 26 -21.09 0.24 27.01
CA ALA A 26 -21.24 1.50 26.28
C ALA A 26 -19.89 2.18 26.00
N GLU A 27 -19.00 2.23 26.99
CA GLU A 27 -17.63 2.75 26.86
C GLU A 27 -16.83 1.95 25.82
N SER A 28 -16.91 0.62 25.85
CA SER A 28 -16.21 -0.27 24.93
C SER A 28 -16.65 -0.07 23.48
N TRP A 29 -17.97 0.00 23.23
CA TRP A 29 -18.49 0.25 21.88
C TRP A 29 -18.19 1.66 21.38
N GLN A 30 -18.20 2.65 22.26
CA GLN A 30 -17.81 4.01 21.88
C GLN A 30 -16.33 4.07 21.46
N TRP A 31 -15.44 3.53 22.30
CA TRP A 31 -14.00 3.50 22.00
C TRP A 31 -13.72 2.72 20.70
N PHE A 32 -14.32 1.54 20.53
CA PHE A 32 -14.16 0.75 19.30
C PHE A 32 -14.60 1.52 18.06
N GLY A 33 -15.71 2.27 18.16
CA GLY A 33 -16.16 3.12 17.07
C GLY A 33 -15.16 4.23 16.73
N GLU A 34 -14.62 4.90 17.75
CA GLU A 34 -13.60 5.95 17.58
C GLU A 34 -12.31 5.39 16.96
N GLU A 35 -11.83 4.23 17.44
CA GLU A 35 -10.60 3.58 16.96
C GLU A 35 -10.75 3.02 15.55
N LEU A 36 -11.84 2.32 15.25
CA LEU A 36 -12.03 1.74 13.91
C LEU A 36 -12.22 2.87 12.90
N THR A 37 -12.95 3.93 13.25
CA THR A 37 -13.10 5.10 12.36
C THR A 37 -11.73 5.70 12.05
N TRP A 38 -10.90 5.90 13.07
CA TRP A 38 -9.55 6.43 12.89
C TRP A 38 -8.72 5.51 12.00
N LEU A 39 -8.71 4.22 12.29
CA LEU A 39 -7.94 3.24 11.54
C LEU A 39 -8.37 3.19 10.07
N LEU A 40 -9.66 3.13 9.76
CA LEU A 40 -10.16 3.15 8.37
C LEU A 40 -9.82 4.46 7.65
N PHE A 41 -9.87 5.58 8.37
CA PHE A 41 -9.54 6.89 7.82
C PHE A 41 -8.04 7.03 7.49
N THR A 42 -7.15 6.42 8.28
CA THR A 42 -5.70 6.43 8.06
C THR A 42 -5.18 5.24 7.26
N MET A 43 -6.03 4.27 6.93
CA MET A 43 -5.64 3.01 6.31
C MET A 43 -5.09 3.22 4.88
N PRO A 44 -3.93 2.62 4.52
CA PRO A 44 -3.39 2.56 3.14
C PRO A 44 -4.43 2.15 2.08
N SER A 45 -4.25 2.61 0.83
CA SER A 45 -5.14 2.28 -0.29
C SER A 45 -4.95 0.86 -0.80
N SER A 46 -3.81 0.27 -0.51
CA SER A 46 -3.48 -1.15 -0.69
C SER A 46 -3.97 -2.02 0.47
N ALA A 47 -4.41 -1.39 1.58
CA ALA A 47 -4.71 -2.10 2.79
C ALA A 47 -6.16 -2.57 2.90
N TRP A 48 -6.34 -3.63 3.68
CA TRP A 48 -7.65 -4.10 4.12
C TRP A 48 -7.61 -4.51 5.59
N ILE A 49 -8.79 -4.46 6.23
CA ILE A 49 -9.00 -4.88 7.62
C ILE A 49 -10.18 -5.83 7.66
N ALA A 50 -10.06 -6.94 8.40
CA ALA A 50 -11.16 -7.84 8.70
C ALA A 50 -11.42 -7.86 10.21
N LEU A 51 -12.70 -7.90 10.57
CA LEU A 51 -13.17 -8.10 11.92
C LEU A 51 -13.69 -9.53 12.06
N ASP A 52 -13.07 -10.31 12.93
CA ASP A 52 -13.35 -11.72 13.14
C ASP A 52 -13.71 -12.01 14.60
N GLY A 53 -14.39 -13.12 14.87
CA GLY A 53 -14.60 -13.60 16.23
C GLY A 53 -15.34 -14.93 16.27
N ALA A 54 -15.00 -15.79 17.23
CA ALA A 54 -15.59 -17.12 17.39
C ALA A 54 -15.58 -17.98 16.10
N GLY A 55 -14.57 -17.79 15.23
CA GLY A 55 -14.42 -18.49 13.95
C GLY A 55 -15.33 -17.97 12.82
N ILE A 56 -15.94 -16.79 12.99
CA ILE A 56 -16.78 -16.13 12.00
C ILE A 56 -16.13 -14.79 11.63
N ARG A 57 -16.05 -14.49 10.34
CA ARG A 57 -15.77 -13.14 9.85
C ARG A 57 -17.04 -12.32 9.89
N TYR A 58 -17.00 -11.19 10.59
CA TYR A 58 -18.15 -10.31 10.72
C TYR A 58 -18.14 -9.20 9.68
N ALA A 59 -16.98 -8.58 9.47
CA ALA A 59 -16.83 -7.47 8.54
C ALA A 59 -15.49 -7.48 7.83
N ARG A 60 -15.44 -6.82 6.67
CA ARG A 60 -14.19 -6.51 5.96
C ARG A 60 -14.27 -5.08 5.44
N PHE A 61 -13.15 -4.38 5.47
CA PHE A 61 -12.98 -3.05 4.92
C PHE A 61 -11.74 -3.05 4.03
N GLY A 62 -11.77 -2.31 2.94
CA GLY A 62 -10.63 -2.21 2.04
C GLY A 62 -10.98 -1.31 0.88
N TRP A 63 -9.96 -0.92 0.13
CA TRP A 63 -10.15 -0.21 -1.13
C TRP A 63 -10.27 -1.21 -2.28
N ASP A 64 -11.09 -0.85 -3.25
CA ASP A 64 -11.15 -1.49 -4.55
C ASP A 64 -11.09 -0.42 -5.65
N ARG A 65 -11.24 -0.84 -6.91
CA ARG A 65 -11.20 0.08 -8.06
C ARG A 65 -12.36 1.09 -8.07
N ASP A 66 -13.46 0.78 -7.39
CA ASP A 66 -14.68 1.58 -7.40
C ASP A 66 -14.79 2.49 -6.15
N GLY A 67 -13.91 2.31 -5.16
CA GLY A 67 -13.77 3.16 -3.99
C GLY A 67 -13.47 2.37 -2.71
N PHE A 68 -13.89 2.92 -1.57
CA PHE A 68 -13.78 2.20 -0.32
C PHE A 68 -14.99 1.29 -0.12
N ARG A 69 -14.72 0.02 0.20
CA ARG A 69 -15.72 -1.02 0.34
C ARG A 69 -15.78 -1.53 1.78
N GLY A 70 -16.96 -1.41 2.38
CA GLY A 70 -17.33 -2.09 3.62
C GLY A 70 -18.20 -3.31 3.33
N GLU A 71 -17.85 -4.45 3.91
CA GLU A 71 -18.59 -5.71 3.82
C GLU A 71 -19.04 -6.15 5.21
N LEU A 72 -20.28 -6.63 5.31
CA LEU A 72 -20.83 -7.28 6.51
C LEU A 72 -21.32 -8.68 6.16
N VAL A 73 -20.73 -9.69 6.79
CA VAL A 73 -20.99 -11.10 6.49
C VAL A 73 -21.89 -11.67 7.56
N SER A 74 -23.14 -11.94 7.21
CA SER A 74 -24.14 -12.53 8.13
C SER A 74 -23.78 -13.96 8.57
N GLY A 75 -22.91 -14.64 7.81
CA GLY A 75 -22.48 -16.01 8.06
C GLY A 75 -23.63 -17.02 7.84
N PRO A 76 -23.71 -18.12 8.61
CA PRO A 76 -24.76 -19.12 8.43
C PRO A 76 -26.15 -18.66 8.88
N ARG A 77 -26.27 -17.49 9.52
CA ARG A 77 -27.54 -16.92 9.99
C ARG A 77 -27.82 -15.65 9.22
N GLN A 78 -28.97 -15.59 8.55
CA GLN A 78 -29.41 -14.33 7.93
C GLN A 78 -29.72 -13.29 9.02
N PHE A 79 -29.45 -12.02 8.72
CA PHE A 79 -29.86 -10.92 9.57
C PHE A 79 -31.38 -10.89 9.73
N SER A 80 -31.83 -10.42 10.89
CA SER A 80 -33.24 -10.21 11.16
C SER A 80 -33.85 -9.23 10.15
N PRO A 81 -35.19 -9.25 9.91
CA PRO A 81 -35.84 -8.25 9.07
C PRO A 81 -35.55 -6.81 9.53
N GLN A 82 -35.50 -6.59 10.84
CA GLN A 82 -35.15 -5.29 11.42
C GLN A 82 -33.70 -4.89 11.14
N GLY A 83 -32.75 -5.83 11.23
CA GLY A 83 -31.35 -5.62 10.87
C GLY A 83 -31.17 -5.30 9.38
N CYS A 84 -31.89 -6.02 8.51
CA CYS A 84 -31.93 -5.72 7.08
C CYS A 84 -32.44 -4.30 6.79
N ASP A 85 -33.53 -3.89 7.44
CA ASP A 85 -34.10 -2.55 7.26
C ASP A 85 -33.18 -1.45 7.80
N PHE A 86 -32.53 -1.70 8.94
CA PHE A 86 -31.52 -0.82 9.50
C PHE A 86 -30.33 -0.62 8.54
N LEU A 87 -29.80 -1.71 7.97
CA LEU A 87 -28.69 -1.66 7.03
C LEU A 87 -29.04 -0.83 5.78
N ARG A 88 -30.21 -1.07 5.17
CA ARG A 88 -30.67 -0.26 4.02
C ARG A 88 -30.82 1.21 4.37
N ALA A 89 -31.36 1.53 5.54
CA ALA A 89 -31.52 2.90 6.00
C ALA A 89 -30.17 3.62 6.20
N ASN A 90 -29.08 2.87 6.38
CA ASN A 90 -27.72 3.40 6.53
C ASN A 90 -26.86 3.22 5.25
N GLY A 91 -27.49 2.99 4.10
CA GLY A 91 -26.81 2.98 2.79
C GLY A 91 -26.17 1.65 2.40
N TRP A 92 -26.46 0.56 3.11
CA TRP A 92 -25.96 -0.76 2.74
C TRP A 92 -26.84 -1.40 1.66
N THR A 93 -26.18 -2.04 0.70
CA THR A 93 -26.80 -2.81 -0.37
C THR A 93 -26.99 -4.26 0.08
N ALA A 94 -28.16 -4.80 -0.25
CA ALA A 94 -28.52 -6.17 0.09
C ALA A 94 -27.62 -7.19 -0.66
N PRO A 95 -27.47 -8.41 -0.11
CA PRO A 95 -26.62 -9.43 -0.70
C PRO A 95 -27.03 -9.79 -2.12
N ALA A 96 -26.02 -9.98 -2.99
CA ALA A 96 -26.21 -10.46 -4.34
C ALA A 96 -26.51 -11.98 -4.35
N ALA A 97 -27.01 -12.50 -5.47
CA ALA A 97 -27.44 -13.90 -5.56
C ALA A 97 -26.27 -14.92 -5.46
N ASP A 98 -25.08 -14.48 -5.85
CA ASP A 98 -23.81 -15.22 -5.80
C ASP A 98 -23.09 -15.12 -4.44
N HIS A 99 -23.41 -14.11 -3.64
CA HIS A 99 -22.93 -13.91 -2.28
C HIS A 99 -24.08 -13.59 -1.32
N PRO A 100 -25.01 -14.53 -1.06
CA PRO A 100 -26.26 -14.28 -0.35
C PRO A 100 -26.09 -13.88 1.12
N GLU A 101 -24.88 -13.98 1.67
CA GLU A 101 -24.54 -13.68 3.05
C GLU A 101 -23.91 -12.29 3.26
N THR A 102 -23.49 -11.59 2.20
CA THR A 102 -22.64 -10.39 2.30
C THR A 102 -23.39 -9.12 1.93
N TRP A 103 -23.56 -8.23 2.91
CA TRP A 103 -24.02 -6.85 2.68
C TRP A 103 -22.83 -5.97 2.33
N VAL A 104 -23.02 -5.04 1.40
CA VAL A 104 -21.93 -4.18 0.91
C VAL A 104 -22.33 -2.71 0.99
N GLN A 105 -21.43 -1.87 1.45
CA GLN A 105 -21.51 -0.42 1.32
C GLN A 105 -20.28 0.08 0.57
N LEU A 106 -20.50 0.74 -0.56
CA LEU A 106 -19.46 1.40 -1.35
C LEU A 106 -19.49 2.89 -1.03
N LEU A 107 -18.32 3.43 -0.68
CA LEU A 107 -18.12 4.85 -0.45
C LEU A 107 -17.22 5.39 -1.56
N SER A 108 -17.75 6.37 -2.29
CA SER A 108 -16.98 7.05 -3.33
C SER A 108 -15.90 7.91 -2.69
N TRP A 109 -14.69 7.81 -3.22
CA TRP A 109 -13.62 8.71 -2.88
C TRP A 109 -13.90 10.11 -3.43
N PRO A 110 -13.52 11.19 -2.73
CA PRO A 110 -12.97 11.21 -1.37
C PRO A 110 -14.01 11.11 -0.25
N ILE A 111 -13.59 10.48 0.85
CA ILE A 111 -14.46 10.10 1.96
C ILE A 111 -14.14 10.97 3.16
N ARG A 112 -15.17 11.59 3.73
CA ARG A 112 -15.02 12.40 4.93
C ARG A 112 -14.97 11.53 6.18
N TYR A 113 -14.23 11.97 7.19
CA TYR A 113 -14.12 11.24 8.47
C TYR A 113 -15.50 10.95 9.13
N ASP A 114 -16.50 11.83 8.99
CA ASP A 114 -17.85 11.56 9.51
C ASP A 114 -18.59 10.47 8.73
N VAL A 115 -18.29 10.29 7.45
CA VAL A 115 -18.83 9.18 6.65
C VAL A 115 -18.24 7.86 7.13
N TYR A 116 -16.93 7.79 7.40
CA TYR A 116 -16.32 6.65 8.07
C TYR A 116 -16.95 6.36 9.44
N ASN A 117 -17.17 7.40 10.23
CA ASN A 117 -17.82 7.26 11.54
C ASN A 117 -19.24 6.71 11.40
N SER A 118 -20.02 7.18 10.42
CA SER A 118 -21.35 6.63 10.13
C SER A 118 -21.32 5.16 9.71
N LEU A 119 -20.39 4.78 8.83
CA LEU A 119 -20.16 3.40 8.42
C LEU A 119 -19.86 2.50 9.65
N VAL A 120 -18.89 2.91 10.46
CA VAL A 120 -18.44 2.18 11.65
C VAL A 120 -19.53 2.07 12.71
N ASN A 121 -20.32 3.12 12.93
CA ASN A 121 -21.44 3.08 13.87
C ASN A 121 -22.53 2.09 13.40
N ALA A 122 -22.79 1.99 12.09
CA ALA A 122 -23.71 0.99 11.56
C ALA A 122 -23.18 -0.44 11.78
N VAL A 123 -21.89 -0.68 11.54
CA VAL A 123 -21.22 -1.96 11.80
C VAL A 123 -21.31 -2.32 13.28
N ALA A 124 -20.90 -1.43 14.19
CA ALA A 124 -20.95 -1.65 15.63
C ALA A 124 -22.37 -1.96 16.12
N ALA A 125 -23.39 -1.28 15.58
CA ALA A 125 -24.79 -1.56 15.89
C ALA A 125 -25.19 -3.00 15.50
N VAL A 126 -24.82 -3.45 14.30
CA VAL A 126 -25.11 -4.80 13.81
C VAL A 126 -24.34 -5.88 14.58
N LEU A 127 -23.06 -5.66 14.87
CA LEU A 127 -22.25 -6.53 15.74
C LEU A 127 -22.93 -6.76 17.10
N ARG A 128 -23.47 -5.70 17.70
CA ARG A 128 -24.19 -5.80 18.97
C ARG A 128 -25.55 -6.48 18.85
N SER A 129 -26.37 -6.10 17.88
CA SER A 129 -27.77 -6.56 17.81
C SER A 129 -27.96 -7.90 17.11
N GLU A 130 -27.23 -8.16 16.04
CA GLU A 130 -27.41 -9.35 15.19
C GLU A 130 -26.44 -10.48 15.57
N PHE A 131 -25.19 -10.14 15.92
CA PHE A 131 -24.20 -11.14 16.37
C PHE A 131 -24.20 -11.35 17.89
N GLY A 132 -24.88 -10.48 18.64
CA GLY A 132 -25.05 -10.61 20.09
C GLY A 132 -23.75 -10.39 20.88
N LEU A 133 -22.81 -9.63 20.33
CA LEU A 133 -21.57 -9.29 21.02
C LEU A 133 -21.87 -8.33 22.19
N GLY A 134 -21.39 -8.69 23.37
CA GLY A 134 -21.61 -7.90 24.59
C GLY A 134 -20.66 -6.72 24.66
N LEU A 135 -19.39 -6.96 24.33
CA LEU A 135 -18.32 -5.97 24.33
C LEU A 135 -17.62 -5.96 22.96
N ALA A 136 -17.14 -4.80 22.55
CA ALA A 136 -16.43 -4.67 21.26
C ALA A 136 -15.10 -5.44 21.26
N VAL A 137 -14.44 -5.54 22.43
CA VAL A 137 -13.20 -6.32 22.63
C VAL A 137 -13.37 -7.84 22.44
N GLU A 138 -14.60 -8.34 22.24
CA GLU A 138 -14.84 -9.72 21.81
C GLU A 138 -14.57 -9.92 20.30
N THR A 139 -14.34 -8.84 19.56
CA THR A 139 -13.87 -8.87 18.17
C THR A 139 -12.34 -8.93 18.13
N ALA A 140 -11.82 -9.77 17.24
CA ALA A 140 -10.45 -9.70 16.76
C ALA A 140 -10.43 -8.86 15.48
N ALA A 141 -9.33 -8.15 15.26
CA ALA A 141 -9.10 -7.40 14.04
C ALA A 141 -7.76 -7.85 13.46
N VAL A 142 -7.74 -8.15 12.16
CA VAL A 142 -6.53 -8.41 11.40
C VAL A 142 -6.51 -7.45 10.22
N GLY A 143 -5.34 -6.96 9.86
CA GLY A 143 -5.19 -6.05 8.73
C GLY A 143 -3.90 -6.31 8.00
N TRP A 144 -3.89 -6.04 6.71
CA TRP A 144 -2.74 -6.28 5.85
C TRP A 144 -2.64 -5.16 4.82
N ASP A 145 -1.42 -4.74 4.54
CA ASP A 145 -1.08 -3.83 3.45
C ASP A 145 -0.46 -4.64 2.31
N ASP A 146 -1.17 -4.74 1.18
CA ASP A 146 -0.72 -5.55 0.05
C ASP A 146 0.57 -4.99 -0.60
N ASP A 147 0.78 -3.68 -0.57
CA ASP A 147 1.95 -3.03 -1.19
C ASP A 147 3.18 -3.06 -0.27
N ALA A 148 2.98 -2.82 1.03
CA ALA A 148 4.07 -2.91 2.00
C ALA A 148 4.42 -4.36 2.36
N GLY A 149 3.52 -5.32 2.12
CA GLY A 149 3.72 -6.71 2.51
C GLY A 149 3.75 -6.92 4.03
N GLU A 150 3.18 -5.99 4.79
CA GLU A 150 3.21 -5.97 6.25
C GLU A 150 1.80 -6.05 6.89
N GLU A 151 1.75 -6.55 8.12
CA GLU A 151 0.52 -6.55 8.92
C GLU A 151 0.24 -5.15 9.47
N LEU A 152 -0.99 -4.65 9.30
CA LEU A 152 -1.39 -3.36 9.86
C LEU A 152 -1.50 -3.45 11.38
N ASP A 153 -1.15 -2.38 12.08
CA ASP A 153 -1.38 -2.30 13.53
C ASP A 153 -2.88 -2.20 13.84
N THR A 154 -3.51 -3.35 14.05
CA THR A 154 -4.88 -3.49 14.55
C THR A 154 -4.94 -3.65 16.07
N GLY A 155 -3.81 -3.50 16.79
CA GLY A 155 -3.74 -3.63 18.25
C GLY A 155 -4.55 -2.56 18.98
N GLY A 156 -4.88 -1.46 18.30
CA GLY A 156 -5.91 -0.52 18.72
C GLY A 156 -7.29 -1.15 18.86
N LEU A 157 -7.68 -2.09 18.01
CA LEU A 157 -9.01 -2.72 17.99
C LEU A 157 -9.06 -4.06 18.73
N ALA A 158 -8.02 -4.87 18.56
CA ALA A 158 -7.90 -6.19 19.15
C ALA A 158 -7.38 -6.07 20.58
N GLY A 159 -8.22 -6.43 21.55
CA GLY A 159 -7.85 -6.37 22.96
C GLY A 159 -6.66 -7.29 23.26
N LEU A 160 -5.57 -6.72 23.77
CA LEU A 160 -4.49 -7.42 24.49
C LEU A 160 -5.00 -8.31 25.66
N LEU A 161 -6.28 -8.19 26.02
CA LEU A 161 -6.96 -9.03 26.99
C LEU A 161 -7.78 -10.05 26.22
N GLY A 162 -7.33 -11.31 26.23
CA GLY A 162 -8.15 -12.40 25.73
C GLY A 162 -9.49 -12.45 26.48
N ARG A 163 -10.50 -13.10 25.90
CA ARG A 163 -11.82 -13.26 26.56
C ARG A 163 -11.70 -13.79 28.00
N ASP A 164 -10.73 -14.67 28.22
CA ASP A 164 -10.43 -15.25 29.53
C ASP A 164 -9.79 -14.23 30.50
N ASP A 165 -9.02 -13.26 30.00
CA ASP A 165 -8.44 -12.18 30.81
C ASP A 165 -9.51 -11.16 31.20
N LEU A 166 -10.40 -10.80 30.26
CA LEU A 166 -11.55 -9.92 30.55
C LEU A 166 -12.47 -10.51 31.62
N ASN A 167 -12.70 -11.81 31.58
CA ASN A 167 -13.50 -12.51 32.59
C ASN A 167 -12.82 -12.57 33.97
N GLN A 168 -11.48 -12.48 34.01
CA GLN A 168 -10.70 -12.45 35.26
C GLN A 168 -10.53 -11.04 35.83
N GLN A 169 -10.60 -10.02 34.98
CA GLN A 169 -10.50 -8.61 35.35
C GLN A 169 -11.84 -8.10 35.92
N GLY A 170 -11.77 -7.31 36.99
CA GLY A 170 -12.96 -6.59 37.48
C GLY A 170 -13.38 -5.46 36.52
N PRO A 171 -14.61 -4.91 36.66
CA PRO A 171 -15.09 -3.80 35.82
C PRO A 171 -14.20 -2.57 35.83
N ARG A 172 -13.59 -2.28 36.98
CA ARG A 172 -12.78 -1.09 37.16
C ARG A 172 -11.49 -1.13 36.31
N PRO A 173 -10.63 -2.17 36.40
CA PRO A 173 -9.48 -2.30 35.50
C PRO A 173 -9.83 -2.21 34.01
N VAL A 174 -10.94 -2.82 33.58
CA VAL A 174 -11.36 -2.74 32.17
C VAL A 174 -11.78 -1.31 31.78
N SER A 175 -12.56 -0.63 32.63
CA SER A 175 -12.93 0.77 32.38
C SER A 175 -11.70 1.69 32.38
N GLU A 176 -10.75 1.52 33.32
CA GLU A 176 -9.50 2.28 33.36
C GLU A 176 -8.65 2.05 32.08
N PHE A 177 -8.58 0.81 31.58
CA PHE A 177 -7.94 0.48 30.31
C PHE A 177 -8.62 1.17 29.12
N LEU A 178 -9.95 1.07 29.00
CA LEU A 178 -10.71 1.69 27.92
C LEU A 178 -10.58 3.23 27.95
N GLN A 179 -10.59 3.83 29.13
CA GLN A 179 -10.38 5.27 29.29
C GLN A 179 -8.98 5.71 28.86
N ALA A 180 -7.95 4.93 29.17
CA ALA A 180 -6.59 5.21 28.72
C ALA A 180 -6.46 5.13 27.20
N ARG A 181 -7.05 4.11 26.56
CA ARG A 181 -7.05 3.98 25.09
C ARG A 181 -7.85 5.09 24.42
N ARG A 182 -8.97 5.48 25.00
CA ARG A 182 -9.75 6.62 24.52
C ARG A 182 -8.99 7.95 24.63
N ALA A 183 -8.21 8.13 25.70
CA ALA A 183 -7.36 9.31 25.81
C ALA A 183 -6.28 9.34 24.72
N ASP A 184 -5.71 8.17 24.38
CA ASP A 184 -4.76 8.01 23.27
C ASP A 184 -5.41 8.40 21.93
N ILE A 185 -6.55 7.79 21.55
CA ILE A 185 -7.23 8.13 20.28
C ILE A 185 -7.64 9.61 20.22
N ALA A 186 -8.11 10.17 21.33
CA ALA A 186 -8.49 11.58 21.40
C ALA A 186 -7.29 12.50 21.19
N ALA A 187 -6.10 12.10 21.68
CA ALA A 187 -4.86 12.82 21.42
C ALA A 187 -4.51 12.75 19.92
N LYS A 188 -4.56 11.55 19.30
CA LYS A 188 -4.33 11.36 17.86
C LYS A 188 -5.25 12.22 17.00
N ILE A 189 -6.55 12.21 17.28
CA ILE A 189 -7.55 13.03 16.56
C ILE A 189 -7.30 14.53 16.78
N THR A 190 -6.97 14.94 18.01
CA THR A 190 -6.67 16.35 18.32
C THR A 190 -5.45 16.82 17.54
N PHE A 191 -4.42 15.99 17.49
CA PHE A 191 -3.20 16.25 16.75
C PHE A 191 -3.46 16.35 15.24
N ALA A 192 -4.16 15.39 14.66
CA ALA A 192 -4.53 15.40 13.25
C ALA A 192 -5.35 16.64 12.85
N ARG A 193 -6.21 17.15 13.75
CA ARG A 193 -6.93 18.41 13.54
C ARG A 193 -6.00 19.62 13.50
N GLN A 194 -5.00 19.67 14.38
CA GLN A 194 -4.01 20.74 14.39
C GLN A 194 -3.14 20.70 13.13
N ALA A 195 -2.69 19.51 12.74
CA ALA A 195 -1.97 19.28 11.48
C ALA A 195 -2.80 19.72 10.26
N HIS A 196 -4.08 19.36 10.20
CA HIS A 196 -4.99 19.83 9.16
C HIS A 196 -5.11 21.35 9.14
N GLU A 197 -5.32 21.99 10.28
CA GLU A 197 -5.42 23.45 10.35
C GLU A 197 -4.15 24.13 9.82
N ALA A 198 -2.98 23.61 10.16
CA ALA A 198 -1.69 24.07 9.65
C ALA A 198 -1.58 23.92 8.13
N ARG A 199 -1.92 22.74 7.58
CA ARG A 199 -1.93 22.48 6.14
C ARG A 199 -2.85 23.44 5.39
N MET A 200 -4.09 23.61 5.88
CA MET A 200 -5.05 24.55 5.30
C MET A 200 -4.52 25.98 5.33
N ASP A 201 -3.89 26.41 6.43
CA ASP A 201 -3.35 27.77 6.52
C ASP A 201 -2.24 28.03 5.51
N ALA A 202 -1.38 27.05 5.25
CA ALA A 202 -0.34 27.16 4.24
C ALA A 202 -0.93 27.19 2.82
N ALA A 203 -1.80 26.22 2.50
CA ALA A 203 -2.42 26.12 1.19
C ALA A 203 -3.29 27.35 0.85
N LEU A 204 -4.04 27.89 1.82
CA LEU A 204 -4.83 29.12 1.63
C LEU A 204 -3.98 30.36 1.40
N ARG A 205 -2.83 30.48 2.09
CA ARG A 205 -1.87 31.56 1.84
C ARG A 205 -1.28 31.46 0.45
N TYR A 206 -0.92 30.25 0.02
CA TYR A 206 -0.46 30.00 -1.34
C TYR A 206 -1.52 30.41 -2.38
N CYS A 207 -2.76 29.93 -2.24
CA CYS A 207 -3.88 30.32 -3.12
C CYS A 207 -4.07 31.84 -3.17
N THR A 208 -4.05 32.51 -2.02
CA THR A 208 -4.21 33.97 -1.93
C THR A 208 -3.08 34.69 -2.66
N HIS A 209 -1.84 34.22 -2.52
CA HIS A 209 -0.67 34.81 -3.17
C HIS A 209 -0.72 34.61 -4.70
N GLN A 210 -1.15 33.44 -5.17
CA GLN A 210 -1.27 33.10 -6.59
C GLN A 210 -2.55 33.64 -7.24
N GLY A 211 -3.47 34.23 -6.45
CA GLY A 211 -4.76 34.70 -6.96
C GLY A 211 -5.76 33.58 -7.29
N CYS A 212 -5.56 32.38 -6.74
CA CYS A 212 -6.43 31.23 -6.97
C CYS A 212 -7.77 31.37 -6.23
N THR A 213 -8.84 30.88 -6.85
CA THR A 213 -10.16 30.75 -6.21
C THR A 213 -10.37 29.32 -5.73
N VAL A 214 -10.42 29.11 -4.41
CA VAL A 214 -10.68 27.79 -3.81
C VAL A 214 -12.08 27.29 -4.19
N LEU A 215 -12.16 26.09 -4.77
CA LEU A 215 -13.41 25.46 -5.20
C LEU A 215 -13.85 24.39 -4.19
N SER A 216 -12.88 23.61 -3.71
CA SER A 216 -13.06 22.48 -2.79
C SER A 216 -11.90 22.43 -1.78
N GLY A 217 -12.14 21.83 -0.61
CA GLY A 217 -11.22 21.88 0.52
C GLY A 217 -11.11 23.28 1.13
N GLY A 218 -9.96 23.56 1.76
CA GLY A 218 -9.64 24.87 2.34
C GLY A 218 -10.49 25.27 3.56
N ASP A 219 -11.37 24.38 4.03
CA ASP A 219 -12.03 24.57 5.31
C ASP A 219 -11.13 24.07 6.44
N LYS A 220 -11.09 24.84 7.53
CA LYS A 220 -10.39 24.43 8.76
C LYS A 220 -11.24 23.49 9.63
N THR A 221 -12.44 23.15 9.17
CA THR A 221 -13.47 22.51 10.00
C THR A 221 -13.46 21.00 9.77
N TRP A 222 -12.92 20.27 10.73
CA TRP A 222 -13.06 18.81 10.80
C TRP A 222 -14.55 18.40 10.74
N PRO A 223 -14.94 17.35 9.99
CA PRO A 223 -14.11 16.29 9.40
C PRO A 223 -13.50 16.61 8.03
N VAL A 224 -12.22 16.25 7.91
CA VAL A 224 -11.44 16.30 6.67
C VAL A 224 -11.75 15.11 5.78
N ARG A 225 -11.33 15.20 4.53
CA ARG A 225 -11.34 14.10 3.57
C ARG A 225 -10.10 13.25 3.73
N ASP A 226 -10.23 11.95 3.52
CA ASP A 226 -9.09 11.06 3.46
C ASP A 226 -8.31 11.27 2.17
N ARG A 227 -6.98 11.21 2.25
CA ARG A 227 -6.10 10.98 1.11
C ARG A 227 -6.33 11.89 -0.11
N THR A 228 -6.86 13.11 0.06
CA THR A 228 -7.00 14.07 -1.04
C THR A 228 -5.99 15.17 -0.90
N ALA A 229 -5.74 15.82 -2.02
CA ALA A 229 -5.28 17.19 -2.01
C ALA A 229 -6.08 18.04 -1.02
N ASP A 230 -5.34 18.83 -0.26
CA ASP A 230 -5.84 19.76 0.74
C ASP A 230 -6.77 20.82 0.14
N ILE A 231 -6.46 21.28 -1.08
CA ILE A 231 -7.23 22.29 -1.80
C ILE A 231 -7.31 21.95 -3.28
N VAL A 232 -8.50 22.12 -3.85
CA VAL A 232 -8.68 22.25 -5.30
C VAL A 232 -9.11 23.68 -5.59
N ALA A 233 -8.31 24.41 -6.37
CA ALA A 233 -8.52 25.82 -6.66
C ALA A 233 -8.42 26.12 -8.16
N LEU A 234 -9.03 27.21 -8.61
CA LEU A 234 -8.96 27.70 -9.98
C LEU A 234 -7.99 28.88 -10.04
N ALA A 235 -6.84 28.73 -10.71
CA ALA A 235 -5.88 29.83 -10.89
C ALA A 235 -6.26 30.72 -12.09
N GLU A 236 -6.66 30.09 -13.19
CA GLU A 236 -7.11 30.74 -14.44
C GLU A 236 -8.37 30.03 -14.95
N PRO A 237 -9.15 30.59 -15.90
CA PRO A 237 -10.36 29.96 -16.40
C PRO A 237 -10.20 28.51 -16.88
N GLU A 238 -8.99 28.15 -17.31
CA GLU A 238 -8.65 26.83 -17.87
C GLU A 238 -7.55 26.12 -17.06
N VAL A 239 -7.18 26.61 -15.86
CA VAL A 239 -6.14 26.01 -15.01
C VAL A 239 -6.67 25.74 -13.62
N LEU A 240 -6.87 24.46 -13.33
CA LEU A 240 -7.18 23.94 -12.01
C LEU A 240 -5.86 23.59 -11.30
N VAL A 241 -5.69 24.10 -10.10
CA VAL A 241 -4.55 23.80 -9.23
C VAL A 241 -5.03 22.89 -8.11
N VAL A 242 -4.37 21.75 -8.00
CA VAL A 242 -4.56 20.78 -6.94
C VAL A 242 -3.36 20.90 -6.00
N ILE A 243 -3.63 21.29 -4.75
CA ILE A 243 -2.60 21.58 -3.76
C ILE A 243 -2.66 20.54 -2.66
N ASP A 244 -1.52 19.92 -2.40
CA ASP A 244 -1.32 18.97 -1.32
C ASP A 244 -0.18 19.45 -0.41
N VAL A 245 -0.40 19.40 0.90
CA VAL A 245 0.55 19.92 1.88
C VAL A 245 1.08 18.77 2.74
N TYR A 246 2.36 18.50 2.60
CA TYR A 246 3.14 17.60 3.42
C TYR A 246 3.68 18.32 4.65
N LEU A 247 3.58 17.69 5.81
CA LEU A 247 4.24 18.15 7.05
C LEU A 247 5.43 17.22 7.32
N ASP A 248 6.63 17.69 7.02
CA ASP A 248 7.91 17.02 7.30
C ASP A 248 8.39 17.35 8.71
N ILE A 249 7.67 16.84 9.70
CA ILE A 249 7.98 17.12 11.11
C ILE A 249 8.20 15.76 11.77
N GLU A 250 9.38 15.50 12.35
CA GLU A 250 9.70 14.18 12.96
C GLU A 250 8.64 13.72 13.97
N SER A 251 8.05 14.66 14.73
CA SER A 251 6.94 14.36 15.66
C SER A 251 5.63 13.95 14.99
N MET A 252 5.56 14.01 13.65
CA MET A 252 4.43 13.67 12.79
C MET A 252 4.66 12.42 11.94
N ALA A 253 5.80 11.73 12.06
CA ALA A 253 6.16 10.59 11.22
C ALA A 253 5.08 9.49 11.19
N ASP A 254 4.43 9.18 12.32
CA ASP A 254 3.35 8.18 12.40
C ASP A 254 2.07 8.56 11.62
N TYR A 255 1.94 9.83 11.20
CA TYR A 255 0.78 10.35 10.47
C TYR A 255 1.08 10.63 9.00
N SER A 256 2.30 10.32 8.55
CA SER A 256 2.68 10.41 7.14
C SER A 256 1.89 9.45 6.24
N SER A 257 1.32 8.36 6.79
CA SER A 257 0.50 7.39 6.04
C SER A 257 -0.86 7.90 5.55
N LEU A 258 -1.30 9.07 6.01
CA LEU A 258 -2.53 9.74 5.54
C LEU A 258 -2.38 10.43 4.19
N GLN A 259 -1.20 10.37 3.61
CA GLN A 259 -0.80 11.17 2.48
C GLN A 259 -0.81 10.33 1.21
N VAL A 260 -1.01 11.00 0.09
CA VAL A 260 -0.75 10.41 -1.21
C VAL A 260 0.72 10.68 -1.50
N ASP A 261 1.52 9.65 -1.70
CA ASP A 261 2.90 9.87 -2.11
C ASP A 261 2.88 10.59 -3.46
N ALA A 262 3.48 11.77 -3.53
CA ALA A 262 3.44 12.59 -4.73
C ALA A 262 4.20 11.94 -5.90
N ASP A 263 5.14 11.04 -5.59
CA ASP A 263 5.84 10.23 -6.59
C ASP A 263 4.95 9.09 -7.12
N GLU A 264 3.89 8.73 -6.40
CA GLU A 264 2.92 7.68 -6.77
C GLU A 264 1.61 8.21 -7.34
N MET A 265 1.26 9.48 -7.09
CA MET A 265 0.03 10.07 -7.59
C MET A 265 0.14 10.37 -9.09
N GLY A 266 0.06 9.29 -9.87
CA GLY A 266 0.01 9.35 -11.32
C GLY A 266 -1.11 10.28 -11.78
N HIS A 267 -0.92 10.85 -12.96
CA HIS A 267 -1.86 11.78 -13.58
C HIS A 267 -3.32 11.29 -13.53
N ASP A 268 -3.55 10.00 -13.77
CA ASP A 268 -4.89 9.41 -13.77
C ASP A 268 -5.56 9.45 -12.39
N GLN A 269 -4.79 9.31 -11.30
CA GLN A 269 -5.31 9.40 -9.93
C GLN A 269 -5.70 10.84 -9.58
N LEU A 270 -4.88 11.81 -10.01
CA LEU A 270 -5.17 13.24 -9.83
C LEU A 270 -6.49 13.63 -10.53
N PHE A 271 -6.69 13.15 -11.76
CA PHE A 271 -7.93 13.37 -12.50
C PHE A 271 -9.12 12.66 -11.86
N ALA A 272 -8.95 11.38 -11.50
CA ALA A 272 -9.98 10.63 -10.79
C ALA A 272 -10.41 11.34 -9.51
N MET A 273 -9.48 11.98 -8.79
CA MET A 273 -9.78 12.78 -7.60
C MET A 273 -10.68 13.96 -7.90
N VAL A 274 -10.27 14.78 -8.86
CA VAL A 274 -11.00 15.97 -9.25
C VAL A 274 -12.38 15.59 -9.79
N GLU A 275 -12.46 14.50 -10.55
CA GLU A 275 -13.73 13.98 -11.07
C GLU A 275 -14.62 13.40 -9.99
N ALA A 276 -14.07 12.78 -8.95
CA ALA A 276 -14.85 12.16 -7.89
C ALA A 276 -15.20 13.13 -6.74
N ASP A 277 -14.56 14.30 -6.68
CA ASP A 277 -14.78 15.32 -5.65
C ASP A 277 -16.26 15.78 -5.57
N PRO A 278 -16.98 15.45 -4.47
CA PRO A 278 -18.39 15.75 -4.35
C PRO A 278 -18.67 17.25 -4.15
N ASP A 279 -17.78 18.00 -3.50
CA ASP A 279 -17.97 19.45 -3.31
C ASP A 279 -17.69 20.20 -4.61
N LEU A 280 -16.70 19.76 -5.40
CA LEU A 280 -16.47 20.31 -6.72
C LEU A 280 -17.67 20.03 -7.63
N ALA A 281 -18.18 18.80 -7.64
CA ALA A 281 -19.38 18.43 -8.41
C ALA A 281 -20.60 19.27 -8.01
N ALA A 282 -20.78 19.56 -6.72
CA ALA A 282 -21.90 20.35 -6.22
C ALA A 282 -21.75 21.86 -6.51
N ARG A 283 -20.53 22.42 -6.42
CA ARG A 283 -20.29 23.87 -6.51
C ARG A 283 -19.96 24.35 -7.93
N ARG A 284 -19.24 23.55 -8.70
CA ARG A 284 -18.70 23.88 -10.04
C ARG A 284 -18.75 22.67 -10.98
N PRO A 285 -19.95 22.17 -11.33
CA PRO A 285 -20.10 21.06 -12.27
C PRO A 285 -19.49 21.38 -13.65
N ASP A 286 -19.42 22.66 -14.02
CA ASP A 286 -18.78 23.15 -15.25
C ASP A 286 -17.26 22.90 -15.26
N VAL A 287 -16.59 23.04 -14.11
CA VAL A 287 -15.15 22.78 -14.00
C VAL A 287 -14.88 21.29 -14.10
N ARG A 288 -15.66 20.47 -13.40
CA ARG A 288 -15.57 19.01 -13.48
C ARG A 288 -15.75 18.51 -14.92
N GLU A 289 -16.78 18.99 -15.62
CA GLU A 289 -16.99 18.66 -17.04
C GLU A 289 -15.85 19.17 -17.92
N GLY A 290 -15.29 20.35 -17.60
CA GLY A 290 -14.12 20.89 -18.28
C GLY A 290 -12.89 20.01 -18.15
N VAL A 291 -12.61 19.47 -16.97
CA VAL A 291 -11.51 18.54 -16.70
C VAL A 291 -11.73 17.22 -17.46
N ALA A 292 -12.90 16.61 -17.33
CA ALA A 292 -13.24 15.37 -18.04
C ALA A 292 -13.19 15.50 -19.58
N ALA A 293 -13.45 16.71 -20.10
CA ALA A 293 -13.36 17.02 -21.52
C ALA A 293 -11.97 17.49 -21.98
N GLY A 294 -10.96 17.52 -21.10
CA GLY A 294 -9.61 18.02 -21.41
C GLY A 294 -9.55 19.52 -21.71
N ARG A 295 -10.57 20.29 -21.36
CA ARG A 295 -10.65 21.76 -21.55
C ARG A 295 -10.01 22.54 -20.40
N ILE A 296 -9.82 21.90 -19.25
CA ILE A 296 -9.19 22.48 -18.07
C ILE A 296 -7.95 21.65 -17.76
N GLN A 297 -6.81 22.32 -17.74
CA GLN A 297 -5.54 21.73 -17.33
C GLN A 297 -5.51 21.57 -15.81
N VAL A 298 -4.99 20.44 -15.34
CA VAL A 298 -4.80 20.18 -13.93
C VAL A 298 -3.32 20.30 -13.60
N GLN A 299 -2.98 21.23 -12.74
CA GLN A 299 -1.64 21.48 -12.22
C GLN A 299 -1.57 20.96 -10.79
N TYR A 300 -0.56 20.14 -10.49
CA TYR A 300 -0.33 19.65 -9.13
C TYR A 300 0.75 20.49 -8.43
N VAL A 301 0.47 20.85 -7.18
CA VAL A 301 1.36 21.62 -6.31
C VAL A 301 1.53 20.85 -5.01
N ARG A 302 2.76 20.43 -4.73
CA ARG A 302 3.15 19.86 -3.44
C ARG A 302 3.81 20.94 -2.61
N MET A 303 3.31 21.14 -1.39
CA MET A 303 3.93 22.01 -0.40
C MET A 303 4.53 21.12 0.69
N ILE A 304 5.76 21.37 1.11
CA ILE A 304 6.41 20.64 2.21
C ILE A 304 6.70 21.66 3.32
N ILE A 305 6.15 21.43 4.50
CA ILE A 305 6.38 22.25 5.69
C ILE A 305 7.27 21.45 6.64
N ASP A 306 8.49 21.92 6.87
CA ASP A 306 9.42 21.25 7.78
C ASP A 306 9.20 21.59 9.26
N GLU A 307 10.04 21.04 10.13
CA GLU A 307 10.02 21.28 11.58
C GLU A 307 10.21 22.75 11.98
N ASP A 308 10.90 23.54 11.15
CA ASP A 308 11.11 24.98 11.33
C ASP A 308 9.93 25.81 10.78
N TRP A 309 8.89 25.15 10.27
CA TRP A 309 7.75 25.73 9.58
C TRP A 309 8.10 26.45 8.28
N ASP A 310 9.26 26.12 7.69
CA ASP A 310 9.63 26.60 6.38
C ASP A 310 8.88 25.79 5.32
N CYS A 311 8.30 26.51 4.35
CA CYS A 311 7.47 25.91 3.31
C CYS A 311 8.21 25.87 1.99
N GLN A 312 8.51 24.67 1.51
CA GLN A 312 8.99 24.42 0.15
C GLN A 312 7.80 24.15 -0.75
N VAL A 313 7.85 24.63 -2.00
CA VAL A 313 6.77 24.43 -2.97
C VAL A 313 7.35 23.82 -4.24
N ALA A 314 6.85 22.64 -4.60
CA ALA A 314 7.14 21.98 -5.85
C ALA A 314 5.89 22.04 -6.74
N THR A 315 6.08 22.52 -7.96
CA THR A 315 5.01 22.61 -8.96
C THR A 315 5.32 21.64 -10.08
N TYR A 316 4.38 20.75 -10.36
CA TYR A 316 4.50 19.80 -11.44
C TYR A 316 3.77 20.35 -12.66
N PRO A 317 4.41 20.35 -13.86
CA PRO A 317 3.74 20.81 -15.06
C PRO A 317 2.47 19.99 -15.29
N PRO A 318 1.40 20.59 -15.86
CA PRO A 318 0.23 19.84 -16.25
C PRO A 318 0.69 18.73 -17.19
N ALA A 319 0.42 17.47 -16.88
CA ALA A 319 0.74 16.41 -17.82
C ALA A 319 -0.08 16.70 -19.07
N SER A 320 0.58 16.74 -20.23
CA SER A 320 -0.13 17.03 -21.47
C SER A 320 -1.10 15.89 -21.74
N VAL A 321 -2.38 16.24 -21.95
CA VAL A 321 -3.43 15.32 -22.43
C VAL A 321 -3.03 14.70 -23.78
N ASP A 322 -2.12 15.35 -24.50
CA ASP A 322 -1.39 14.75 -25.60
C ASP A 322 -0.32 13.80 -25.05
N GLY A 323 -0.68 12.52 -24.93
CA GLY A 323 0.27 11.40 -24.81
C GLY A 323 1.14 11.21 -26.05
N GLY A 324 1.64 12.30 -26.64
CA GLY A 324 2.72 12.24 -27.60
C GLY A 324 3.97 11.90 -26.81
N SER A 325 4.45 10.66 -26.93
CA SER A 325 5.70 10.21 -26.34
C SER A 325 6.80 11.19 -26.72
N GLN A 326 7.14 12.08 -25.79
CA GLN A 326 8.46 12.68 -25.84
C GLN A 326 9.38 11.52 -25.51
N THR A 327 10.01 10.93 -26.52
CA THR A 327 11.12 9.99 -26.30
C THR A 327 12.06 10.65 -25.31
N PRO A 328 12.28 10.06 -24.14
CA PRO A 328 13.12 10.67 -23.12
C PRO A 328 14.51 10.91 -23.71
N GLU A 329 15.07 12.08 -23.45
CA GLU A 329 16.44 12.37 -23.85
C GLU A 329 17.39 11.64 -22.89
N GLY A 330 17.92 10.48 -23.31
CA GLY A 330 18.90 9.75 -22.51
C GLY A 330 19.29 8.39 -23.12
N PRO A 331 20.42 7.80 -22.66
CA PRO A 331 20.80 6.45 -23.06
C PRO A 331 19.82 5.42 -22.49
N TRP A 332 19.41 4.48 -23.34
CA TRP A 332 18.58 3.36 -22.92
C TRP A 332 19.40 2.29 -22.22
N TYR A 333 18.81 1.64 -21.22
CA TYR A 333 19.36 0.48 -20.55
C TYR A 333 18.32 -0.63 -20.42
N PRO A 334 18.74 -1.91 -20.47
CA PRO A 334 17.86 -3.01 -20.13
C PRO A 334 17.63 -2.97 -18.61
N LEU A 335 16.42 -3.27 -18.17
CA LEU A 335 16.07 -3.41 -16.77
C LEU A 335 15.35 -4.74 -16.57
N LEU A 336 15.74 -5.50 -15.55
CA LEU A 336 15.09 -6.76 -15.22
C LEU A 336 13.85 -6.51 -14.35
N LYS A 337 12.76 -7.19 -14.68
CA LYS A 337 11.52 -7.21 -13.91
C LYS A 337 11.06 -8.65 -13.64
N PRO A 338 10.28 -8.88 -12.58
CA PRO A 338 9.63 -10.17 -12.34
C PRO A 338 8.87 -10.68 -13.57
N ALA A 339 8.74 -12.00 -13.70
CA ALA A 339 8.06 -12.63 -14.84
C ALA A 339 6.58 -12.23 -14.94
N ASP A 340 5.97 -11.98 -13.80
CA ASP A 340 4.59 -11.62 -13.52
C ASP A 340 4.39 -10.13 -13.23
N TRP A 341 5.39 -9.30 -13.53
CA TRP A 341 5.32 -7.85 -13.30
C TRP A 341 4.03 -7.25 -13.90
N GLU A 342 3.23 -6.60 -13.06
CA GLU A 342 1.84 -6.27 -13.38
C GLU A 342 1.69 -5.42 -14.64
N GLN A 343 2.63 -4.51 -14.88
CA GLN A 343 2.64 -3.58 -16.00
C GLN A 343 3.18 -4.20 -17.30
N ARG A 344 3.58 -5.47 -17.29
CA ARG A 344 4.13 -6.19 -18.47
C ARG A 344 3.24 -6.11 -19.71
N HIS A 345 1.93 -6.02 -19.54
CA HIS A 345 0.96 -5.95 -20.63
C HIS A 345 0.86 -4.56 -21.28
N LEU A 346 1.41 -3.54 -20.63
CA LEU A 346 1.38 -2.15 -21.09
C LEU A 346 2.61 -1.76 -21.90
N ILE A 347 3.67 -2.56 -21.86
CA ILE A 347 4.94 -2.23 -22.49
C ILE A 347 5.55 -3.39 -23.27
N THR A 348 6.41 -3.04 -24.23
CA THR A 348 7.25 -4.02 -24.93
C THR A 348 8.27 -4.61 -23.96
N HIS A 349 8.40 -5.93 -24.01
CA HIS A 349 9.33 -6.67 -23.16
C HIS A 349 9.89 -7.88 -23.90
N TRP A 350 11.02 -8.40 -23.41
CA TRP A 350 11.67 -9.59 -23.94
C TRP A 350 11.89 -10.58 -22.82
N ALA A 351 11.81 -11.87 -23.12
CA ALA A 351 12.20 -12.89 -22.17
C ALA A 351 13.74 -12.97 -22.10
N THR A 352 14.28 -13.14 -20.90
CA THR A 352 15.72 -13.35 -20.70
C THR A 352 16.18 -14.72 -21.23
N THR A 353 15.34 -15.74 -21.06
CA THR A 353 15.49 -17.11 -21.60
C THR A 353 14.11 -17.73 -21.89
N ALA A 354 14.00 -19.04 -22.13
CA ALA A 354 12.71 -19.70 -22.34
C ALA A 354 12.01 -20.07 -21.02
N GLY A 355 10.71 -19.75 -20.87
CA GLY A 355 9.88 -20.13 -19.72
C GLY A 355 9.29 -18.96 -18.93
N THR A 356 8.85 -19.21 -17.69
CA THR A 356 8.45 -18.18 -16.71
C THR A 356 9.70 -17.60 -16.05
N VAL A 357 10.30 -16.63 -16.74
CA VAL A 357 11.59 -16.05 -16.38
C VAL A 357 11.46 -14.54 -16.22
N PRO A 358 12.37 -13.88 -15.47
CA PRO A 358 12.41 -12.43 -15.46
C PRO A 358 12.42 -11.87 -16.87
N ILE A 359 11.73 -10.76 -17.06
CA ILE A 359 11.63 -10.08 -18.35
C ILE A 359 12.60 -8.90 -18.41
N ILE A 360 13.01 -8.58 -19.63
CA ILE A 360 13.77 -7.38 -19.96
C ILE A 360 12.76 -6.33 -20.40
N VAL A 361 12.86 -5.15 -19.80
CA VAL A 361 12.19 -3.93 -20.24
C VAL A 361 13.24 -2.88 -20.54
N LEU A 362 12.89 -1.82 -21.29
CA LEU A 362 13.80 -0.71 -21.53
C LEU A 362 13.49 0.44 -20.57
N ALA A 363 14.53 1.00 -19.99
CA ALA A 363 14.44 2.17 -19.14
C ALA A 363 15.42 3.24 -19.62
N VAL A 364 15.06 4.50 -19.37
CA VAL A 364 15.98 5.64 -19.53
C VAL A 364 16.49 6.05 -18.16
N ASP A 365 17.78 6.33 -18.10
CA ASP A 365 18.45 6.90 -16.94
C ASP A 365 18.08 8.39 -16.83
N THR A 366 17.50 8.79 -15.70
CA THR A 366 17.06 10.16 -15.40
C THR A 366 17.84 10.69 -14.20
N ASP A 367 17.84 12.01 -13.99
CA ASP A 367 18.51 12.63 -12.84
C ASP A 367 17.96 12.13 -11.47
N SER A 368 16.80 11.47 -11.46
CA SER A 368 16.12 10.94 -10.28
C SER A 368 16.00 9.40 -10.24
N GLY A 369 16.55 8.68 -11.23
CA GLY A 369 16.53 7.22 -11.26
C GLY A 369 16.26 6.65 -12.65
N TYR A 370 15.35 5.68 -12.75
CA TYR A 370 15.11 4.96 -14.00
C TYR A 370 13.63 4.92 -14.34
N GLN A 371 13.29 5.43 -15.51
CA GLN A 371 11.92 5.47 -15.99
C GLN A 371 11.72 4.43 -17.08
N VAL A 372 10.77 3.51 -16.85
CA VAL A 372 10.37 2.53 -17.86
C VAL A 372 9.33 3.19 -18.76
N GLU A 373 9.60 3.27 -20.05
CA GLU A 373 8.69 3.89 -21.01
C GLU A 373 8.28 2.94 -22.13
N GLY A 374 7.01 3.06 -22.52
CA GLY A 374 6.54 2.53 -23.80
C GLY A 374 7.01 3.42 -24.93
N PHE A 375 7.33 2.81 -26.06
CA PHE A 375 7.64 3.52 -27.30
C PHE A 375 6.57 3.24 -28.35
N GLY A 376 6.37 4.19 -29.27
CA GLY A 376 5.40 4.07 -30.36
C GLY A 376 5.70 2.92 -31.32
N ASP A 377 4.68 2.51 -32.08
CA ASP A 377 4.75 1.40 -33.06
C ASP A 377 5.78 1.63 -34.19
N ASP A 378 6.24 2.87 -34.36
CA ASP A 378 7.21 3.30 -35.37
C ASP A 378 8.67 3.14 -34.94
N VAL A 379 8.92 2.78 -33.69
CA VAL A 379 10.26 2.56 -33.13
C VAL A 379 10.72 1.11 -33.34
N ASP A 380 11.93 0.92 -33.88
CA ASP A 380 12.55 -0.41 -33.97
C ASP A 380 13.04 -0.86 -32.59
N SER A 381 12.14 -1.54 -31.88
CA SER A 381 12.37 -2.02 -30.52
C SER A 381 13.56 -2.97 -30.38
N ASN A 382 13.89 -3.73 -31.43
CA ASN A 382 15.04 -4.63 -31.41
C ASN A 382 16.35 -3.86 -31.56
N ALA A 383 16.36 -2.78 -32.35
CA ALA A 383 17.51 -1.89 -32.44
C ALA A 383 17.76 -1.18 -31.10
N LEU A 384 16.70 -0.70 -30.44
CA LEU A 384 16.80 -0.10 -29.10
C LEU A 384 17.29 -1.10 -28.05
N LEU A 385 16.80 -2.35 -28.06
CA LEU A 385 17.32 -3.38 -27.17
C LEU A 385 18.81 -3.63 -27.41
N ALA A 386 19.25 -3.67 -28.67
CA ALA A 386 20.66 -3.86 -29.00
C ALA A 386 21.54 -2.68 -28.50
N GLU A 387 21.05 -1.44 -28.63
CA GLU A 387 21.69 -0.26 -28.07
C GLU A 387 21.77 -0.33 -26.54
N ALA A 388 20.65 -0.66 -25.88
CA ALA A 388 20.59 -0.77 -24.44
C ALA A 388 21.56 -1.83 -23.90
N MET A 389 21.65 -2.99 -24.57
CA MET A 389 22.61 -4.03 -24.24
C MET A 389 24.06 -3.57 -24.42
N ALA A 390 24.34 -2.72 -25.42
CA ALA A 390 25.66 -2.14 -25.60
C ALA A 390 26.01 -1.12 -24.49
N ASN A 391 25.04 -0.31 -24.06
CA ASN A 391 25.20 0.62 -22.94
C ASN A 391 25.45 -0.13 -21.64
N LEU A 392 24.68 -1.18 -21.35
CA LEU A 392 24.93 -2.09 -20.22
C LEU A 392 26.35 -2.64 -20.26
N ALA A 393 26.81 -3.14 -21.42
CA ALA A 393 28.14 -3.73 -21.57
C ALA A 393 29.29 -2.72 -21.38
N ALA A 394 29.03 -1.42 -21.56
CA ALA A 394 30.00 -0.36 -21.35
C ALA A 394 30.23 -0.05 -19.85
N LEU A 395 29.30 -0.40 -18.98
CA LEU A 395 29.45 -0.26 -17.53
C LEU A 395 30.50 -1.27 -17.03
N GLU A 396 31.50 -0.83 -16.27
CA GLU A 396 32.55 -1.72 -15.76
C GLU A 396 32.38 -1.93 -14.26
N TYR A 397 32.09 -3.17 -13.86
CA TYR A 397 31.97 -3.59 -12.46
C TYR A 397 32.96 -4.72 -12.17
N ASP A 398 33.46 -4.75 -10.94
CA ASP A 398 34.35 -5.80 -10.48
C ASP A 398 33.58 -6.95 -9.81
N TRP A 399 34.16 -8.15 -9.89
CA TRP A 399 33.70 -9.29 -9.12
C TRP A 399 34.47 -9.37 -7.80
N GLU A 400 33.74 -9.37 -6.70
CA GLU A 400 34.27 -9.68 -5.38
C GLU A 400 34.10 -11.18 -5.10
N VAL A 401 35.20 -11.87 -4.84
CA VAL A 401 35.17 -13.31 -4.52
C VAL A 401 35.31 -13.49 -3.02
N SER A 402 34.39 -14.24 -2.44
CA SER A 402 34.37 -14.60 -1.03
C SER A 402 34.06 -16.09 -0.84
N GLU A 403 34.21 -16.56 0.39
CA GLU A 403 33.77 -17.90 0.79
C GLU A 403 32.84 -17.77 1.99
N PHE A 404 31.63 -18.30 1.88
CA PHE A 404 30.61 -18.26 2.93
C PHE A 404 30.30 -19.68 3.40
N HIS A 405 30.84 -20.07 4.57
CA HIS A 405 30.68 -21.43 5.12
C HIS A 405 31.06 -22.55 4.12
N GLY A 406 32.15 -22.34 3.37
CA GLY A 406 32.61 -23.27 2.35
C GLY A 406 31.90 -23.15 0.99
N LEU A 407 30.92 -22.25 0.84
CA LEU A 407 30.34 -21.88 -0.46
C LEU A 407 31.26 -20.87 -1.17
N PRO A 408 31.87 -21.20 -2.32
CA PRO A 408 32.56 -20.21 -3.15
C PRO A 408 31.53 -19.29 -3.81
N LEU A 409 31.61 -17.99 -3.51
CA LEU A 409 30.65 -16.98 -3.92
C LEU A 409 31.37 -15.83 -4.61
N ALA A 410 30.91 -15.46 -5.80
CA ALA A 410 31.30 -14.21 -6.45
C ALA A 410 30.11 -13.25 -6.46
N THR A 411 30.33 -12.01 -6.05
CA THR A 411 29.30 -10.95 -6.05
C THR A 411 29.76 -9.77 -6.87
N SER A 412 28.84 -9.18 -7.62
CA SER A 412 29.04 -7.92 -8.35
C SER A 412 27.84 -7.04 -8.07
N SER A 413 27.64 -6.69 -6.80
CA SER A 413 26.44 -6.01 -6.28
C SER A 413 26.74 -4.59 -5.81
N GLY A 414 25.71 -3.78 -5.60
CA GLY A 414 25.81 -2.42 -5.03
C GLY A 414 26.04 -1.29 -6.04
N ASN A 415 26.12 -1.62 -7.34
CA ASN A 415 26.08 -0.63 -8.42
C ASN A 415 24.73 -0.69 -9.14
N ASP A 416 24.36 0.40 -9.79
CA ASP A 416 23.26 0.39 -10.75
C ASP A 416 23.43 -0.71 -11.80
N PHE A 417 22.33 -1.28 -12.28
CA PHE A 417 22.35 -2.35 -13.27
C PHE A 417 23.16 -3.61 -12.91
N SER A 418 23.55 -3.79 -11.65
CA SER A 418 24.32 -4.97 -11.25
C SER A 418 23.57 -6.27 -11.54
N ALA A 419 22.27 -6.33 -11.26
CA ALA A 419 21.45 -7.51 -11.56
C ALA A 419 21.43 -7.80 -13.08
N GLU A 420 21.25 -6.75 -13.88
CA GLU A 420 21.16 -6.78 -15.34
C GLU A 420 22.46 -7.26 -15.98
N LYS A 421 23.61 -7.16 -15.30
CA LYS A 421 24.87 -7.72 -15.79
C LYS A 421 24.84 -9.22 -16.05
N VAL A 422 23.84 -9.96 -15.56
CA VAL A 422 23.58 -11.36 -15.99
C VAL A 422 23.38 -11.47 -17.51
N LEU A 423 22.96 -10.38 -18.17
CA LEU A 423 22.75 -10.27 -19.60
C LEU A 423 24.03 -9.94 -20.39
N ASP A 424 25.11 -9.54 -19.72
CA ASP A 424 26.39 -9.15 -20.33
C ASP A 424 27.35 -10.35 -20.39
N PRO A 425 27.63 -10.91 -21.59
CA PRO A 425 28.45 -12.10 -21.68
C PRO A 425 29.90 -11.90 -21.26
N LYS A 426 30.45 -10.69 -21.44
CA LYS A 426 31.81 -10.38 -21.04
C LYS A 426 31.92 -10.35 -19.52
N HIS A 427 30.94 -9.74 -18.84
CA HIS A 427 30.89 -9.69 -17.38
C HIS A 427 30.75 -11.08 -16.76
N MET A 428 29.88 -11.92 -17.31
CA MET A 428 29.68 -13.30 -16.86
C MET A 428 30.91 -14.20 -17.10
N LEU A 429 31.69 -13.97 -18.17
CA LEU A 429 33.00 -14.62 -18.33
C LEU A 429 33.98 -14.22 -17.23
N GLY A 430 33.84 -13.01 -16.68
CA GLY A 430 34.55 -12.58 -15.47
C GLY A 430 34.26 -13.48 -14.27
N ALA A 431 32.98 -13.79 -14.01
CA ALA A 431 32.57 -14.73 -12.95
C ALA A 431 33.11 -16.14 -13.19
N HIS A 432 33.05 -16.65 -14.42
CA HIS A 432 33.62 -17.96 -14.78
C HIS A 432 35.11 -18.03 -14.43
N HIS A 433 35.87 -16.98 -14.77
CA HIS A 433 37.29 -16.90 -14.43
C HIS A 433 37.51 -16.78 -12.92
N ALA A 434 36.73 -15.95 -12.24
CA ALA A 434 36.82 -15.72 -10.80
C ALA A 434 36.58 -17.00 -9.98
N LEU A 435 35.57 -17.79 -10.37
CA LEU A 435 35.17 -19.03 -9.72
C LEU A 435 35.80 -20.29 -10.32
N ARG A 436 36.59 -20.15 -11.39
CA ARG A 436 37.31 -21.23 -12.09
C ARG A 436 36.40 -22.39 -12.52
N THR A 437 35.28 -22.06 -13.14
CA THR A 437 34.28 -23.02 -13.61
C THR A 437 33.73 -22.60 -14.95
N ASP A 438 33.38 -23.57 -15.80
CA ASP A 438 32.77 -23.34 -17.11
C ASP A 438 31.24 -23.20 -17.03
N LYS A 439 30.66 -23.47 -15.86
CA LYS A 439 29.22 -23.43 -15.60
C LYS A 439 28.90 -22.84 -14.23
N LEU A 440 27.94 -21.93 -14.21
CA LEU A 440 27.55 -21.15 -13.02
C LEU A 440 26.04 -21.28 -12.72
N LEU A 441 25.70 -21.14 -11.45
CA LEU A 441 24.38 -20.70 -11.01
C LEU A 441 24.48 -19.22 -10.64
N VAL A 442 23.61 -18.39 -11.23
CA VAL A 442 23.64 -16.93 -11.05
C VAL A 442 22.27 -16.44 -10.58
N ALA A 443 22.24 -15.75 -9.45
CA ALA A 443 21.04 -15.19 -8.84
C ALA A 443 20.99 -13.68 -8.97
N VAL A 444 19.78 -13.15 -9.16
CA VAL A 444 19.46 -11.71 -9.20
C VAL A 444 18.24 -11.45 -8.31
N PRO A 445 18.36 -11.64 -6.98
CA PRO A 445 17.21 -11.55 -6.08
C PRO A 445 16.52 -10.19 -6.10
N ARG A 446 17.30 -9.12 -6.24
CA ARG A 446 16.84 -7.73 -6.23
C ARG A 446 17.62 -6.88 -7.22
N ARG A 447 17.11 -5.68 -7.49
CA ARG A 447 17.87 -4.63 -8.19
C ARG A 447 19.20 -4.39 -7.47
N THR A 448 20.23 -4.07 -8.25
CA THR A 448 21.61 -3.88 -7.78
C THR A 448 22.28 -5.13 -7.17
N CYS A 449 21.63 -6.30 -7.21
CA CYS A 449 22.18 -7.53 -6.63
C CYS A 449 22.48 -8.59 -7.70
N LEU A 450 23.72 -9.09 -7.70
CA LEU A 450 24.19 -10.15 -8.58
C LEU A 450 25.14 -11.07 -7.84
N MET A 451 24.76 -12.33 -7.77
CA MET A 451 25.51 -13.39 -7.09
C MET A 451 25.75 -14.56 -8.03
N ALA A 452 26.95 -15.12 -8.03
CA ALA A 452 27.32 -16.29 -8.82
C ALA A 452 28.04 -17.32 -7.96
N VAL A 453 27.74 -18.59 -8.21
CA VAL A 453 28.41 -19.75 -7.61
C VAL A 453 28.70 -20.79 -8.71
N PRO A 454 29.66 -21.70 -8.52
CA PRO A 454 29.83 -22.84 -9.42
C PRO A 454 28.55 -23.66 -9.54
N PHE A 455 28.34 -24.33 -10.68
CA PHE A 455 27.20 -25.22 -10.84
C PHE A 455 27.36 -26.56 -10.11
N ASP A 456 28.59 -27.08 -10.05
CA ASP A 456 28.91 -28.36 -9.41
C ASP A 456 29.14 -28.17 -7.90
N LEU A 457 28.07 -27.82 -7.17
CA LEU A 457 28.08 -27.66 -5.72
C LEU A 457 27.68 -28.95 -4.99
N GLU A 458 28.23 -29.14 -3.80
CA GLU A 458 27.75 -30.15 -2.85
C GLU A 458 26.34 -29.79 -2.36
N PRO A 459 25.49 -30.76 -1.98
CA PRO A 459 24.11 -30.49 -1.57
C PRO A 459 23.96 -29.44 -0.46
N GLN A 460 24.91 -29.39 0.48
CA GLN A 460 24.91 -28.40 1.57
C GLN A 460 25.18 -26.98 1.04
N GLN A 461 26.05 -26.84 0.04
CA GLN A 461 26.34 -25.56 -0.59
C GLN A 461 25.16 -25.06 -1.43
N ILE A 462 24.43 -25.97 -2.11
CA ILE A 462 23.19 -25.63 -2.83
C ILE A 462 22.16 -25.06 -1.85
N MET A 463 21.92 -25.74 -0.73
CA MET A 463 20.99 -25.26 0.32
C MET A 463 21.40 -23.90 0.89
N LEU A 464 22.71 -23.67 1.12
CA LEU A 464 23.21 -22.39 1.60
C LEU A 464 22.98 -21.28 0.58
N PHE A 465 23.20 -21.56 -0.71
CA PHE A 465 22.97 -20.60 -1.77
C PHE A 465 21.48 -20.29 -1.95
N GLU A 466 20.61 -21.30 -1.96
CA GLU A 466 19.16 -21.12 -1.99
C GLU A 466 18.68 -20.25 -0.82
N HIS A 467 19.17 -20.53 0.39
CA HIS A 467 18.83 -19.74 1.56
C HIS A 467 19.28 -18.28 1.43
N LEU A 468 20.50 -18.04 0.95
CA LEU A 468 21.01 -16.69 0.72
C LEU A 468 20.15 -15.93 -0.30
N VAL A 469 19.84 -16.57 -1.43
CA VAL A 469 19.00 -15.96 -2.48
C VAL A 469 17.62 -15.63 -1.94
N ARG A 470 16.98 -16.55 -1.21
CA ARG A 470 15.64 -16.32 -0.63
C ARG A 470 15.64 -15.19 0.40
N VAL A 471 16.59 -15.18 1.34
CA VAL A 471 16.67 -14.12 2.34
C VAL A 471 16.92 -12.77 1.68
N THR A 472 17.81 -12.69 0.68
CA THR A 472 18.02 -11.44 -0.05
C THR A 472 16.79 -11.04 -0.87
N TYR A 473 16.04 -11.99 -1.44
CA TYR A 473 14.80 -11.71 -2.15
C TYR A 473 13.70 -11.18 -1.21
N GLU A 474 13.60 -11.69 0.01
CA GLU A 474 12.57 -11.33 1.00
C GLU A 474 12.93 -10.08 1.84
N ASP A 475 14.20 -9.67 1.89
CA ASP A 475 14.65 -8.57 2.74
C ASP A 475 14.49 -7.19 2.08
N ASP A 476 13.47 -6.43 2.48
CA ASP A 476 13.18 -5.09 1.96
C ASP A 476 14.08 -3.97 2.53
N SER A 477 14.93 -4.26 3.52
CA SER A 477 15.81 -3.25 4.13
C SER A 477 16.87 -2.68 3.19
N TYR A 478 17.11 -3.34 2.05
CA TYR A 478 18.00 -2.84 0.99
C TYR A 478 17.39 -1.71 0.17
N GLY A 479 16.10 -1.41 0.29
CA GLY A 479 15.40 -0.34 -0.44
C GLY A 479 15.31 -0.55 -1.97
N ASN A 480 15.65 -1.75 -2.45
CA ASN A 480 15.70 -2.10 -3.86
C ASN A 480 14.61 -3.13 -4.19
N ALA A 481 13.83 -2.90 -5.25
CA ALA A 481 12.76 -3.81 -5.66
C ALA A 481 13.27 -5.24 -5.95
N SER A 482 12.47 -6.24 -5.59
CA SER A 482 12.74 -7.64 -5.87
C SER A 482 12.55 -7.99 -7.35
N ILE A 483 13.27 -9.03 -7.81
CA ILE A 483 13.22 -9.49 -9.21
C ILE A 483 12.80 -10.96 -9.26
N THR A 484 13.56 -11.86 -8.62
CA THR A 484 13.22 -13.28 -8.58
C THR A 484 14.03 -14.06 -7.53
N SER A 485 13.43 -15.05 -6.89
CA SER A 485 14.13 -16.03 -6.05
C SER A 485 14.82 -17.15 -6.84
N GLY A 486 14.61 -17.22 -8.15
CA GLY A 486 15.21 -18.23 -9.02
C GLY A 486 16.63 -17.90 -9.49
N VAL A 487 17.22 -18.80 -10.28
CA VAL A 487 18.60 -18.66 -10.78
C VAL A 487 18.77 -18.99 -12.25
N TYR A 488 19.71 -18.28 -12.87
CA TYR A 488 20.18 -18.56 -14.21
C TYR A 488 21.27 -19.64 -14.19
N ILE A 489 21.18 -20.57 -15.13
CA ILE A 489 22.31 -21.43 -15.49
C ILE A 489 23.08 -20.72 -16.59
N VAL A 490 24.33 -20.34 -16.29
CA VAL A 490 25.19 -19.58 -17.21
C VAL A 490 26.34 -20.45 -17.69
N GLU A 491 26.51 -20.54 -19.00
CA GLU A 491 27.60 -21.23 -19.68
C GLU A 491 28.20 -20.35 -20.77
N ASN A 492 29.53 -20.32 -20.88
CA ASN A 492 30.25 -19.47 -21.85
C ASN A 492 29.82 -17.99 -21.76
N GLY A 493 29.57 -17.51 -20.54
CA GLY A 493 29.10 -16.16 -20.26
C GLY A 493 27.63 -15.90 -20.61
N ARG A 494 26.85 -16.88 -21.08
CA ARG A 494 25.46 -16.64 -21.48
C ARG A 494 24.49 -17.47 -20.65
N ALA A 495 23.40 -16.86 -20.21
CA ALA A 495 22.27 -17.56 -19.63
C ALA A 495 21.68 -18.56 -20.64
N GLN A 496 21.68 -19.85 -20.30
CA GLN A 496 21.15 -20.93 -21.14
C GLN A 496 19.72 -21.29 -20.74
N SER A 497 19.46 -21.29 -19.45
CA SER A 497 18.17 -21.65 -18.86
C SER A 497 18.00 -20.98 -17.50
N PHE A 498 16.78 -21.05 -16.97
CA PHE A 498 16.41 -20.50 -15.68
C PHE A 498 15.72 -21.58 -14.83
N LEU A 499 16.05 -21.62 -13.54
CA LEU A 499 15.41 -22.46 -12.53
C LEU A 499 14.58 -21.55 -11.63
N ALA A 500 13.25 -21.68 -11.69
CA ALA A 500 12.34 -20.87 -10.89
C ALA A 500 12.45 -21.21 -9.38
N ASP A 501 12.67 -22.49 -9.09
CA ASP A 501 12.93 -23.03 -7.77
C ASP A 501 14.27 -23.78 -7.83
N LEU A 502 15.15 -23.52 -6.87
CA LEU A 502 16.50 -24.07 -6.79
C LEU A 502 16.53 -25.41 -6.04
#